data_AF-A0A650CHY9-F1
#
_entry.id   AF-A0A650CHY9-F1
#
_cell.length_a   1.000
_cell.length_b   1.000
_cell.length_c   1.000
_cell.angle_alpha   90.00
_cell.angle_beta   90.00
_cell.angle_gamma   90.00
#
_symmetry.space_group_name_H-M   'P 1'
#
loop_
_entity.id
_entity.type
_entity.pdbx_description
1 polymer ?
#
loop_
_entity_poly.entity_id
_entity_poly.type
_entity_poly.pdbx_seq_one_letter_code
_entity_poly.pdbx_strand_id
1 'polypeptide(L)'
;MKKVIAKNYVITTDSDDLSKLLSFLEKYKIRAYNYKVRYISDKLSTRIILSENVILSIENLPLDEAEKLIPKEEISPSSYYLEFHNVPPSNISFFNSLSFTEAEFHVFSSNILCKIEGFRCKVKELEVLQILSQIFPAVKRMVKPFNMNFLVSKDRESLVCEILLKSIGVRNPNEIKNCKITGNKVTYKGTVLFEEYSGVQ
;
A
#
# COMPACT_ATOMS: atom_id res chain seq x y z
N MET A 1 -22.26 2.65 24.19
CA MET A 1 -22.20 2.68 22.71
C MET A 1 -23.52 2.15 22.14
N LYS A 2 -23.99 2.72 21.04
CA LYS A 2 -25.22 2.37 20.32
C LYS A 2 -24.98 2.36 18.81
N LYS A 3 -25.89 1.73 18.07
CA LYS A 3 -25.94 1.75 16.60
C LYS A 3 -27.15 2.57 16.17
N VAL A 4 -26.93 3.57 15.32
CA VAL A 4 -27.95 4.48 14.80
C VAL A 4 -27.95 4.40 13.27
N ILE A 5 -29.13 4.34 12.68
CA ILE A 5 -29.31 4.49 11.23
C ILE A 5 -29.74 5.93 10.98
N ALA A 6 -28.94 6.68 10.24
CA ALA A 6 -29.23 8.08 9.92
C ALA A 6 -28.94 8.33 8.44
N LYS A 7 -29.97 8.77 7.70
CA LYS A 7 -29.93 8.84 6.23
C LYS A 7 -29.48 7.49 5.65
N ASN A 8 -28.37 7.48 4.91
CA ASN A 8 -27.79 6.29 4.28
C ASN A 8 -26.65 5.67 5.09
N TYR A 9 -26.43 6.10 6.34
CA TYR A 9 -25.29 5.64 7.15
C TYR A 9 -25.72 4.74 8.29
N VAL A 10 -24.89 3.74 8.54
CA VAL A 10 -24.93 2.90 9.73
C VAL A 10 -23.83 3.37 10.67
N ILE A 11 -24.22 4.09 11.72
CA ILE A 11 -23.31 4.80 12.62
C ILE A 11 -23.20 4.06 13.95
N THR A 12 -21.99 3.68 14.34
CA THR A 12 -21.70 3.21 15.71
C THR A 12 -21.17 4.38 16.51
N THR A 13 -21.83 4.74 17.62
CA THR A 13 -21.51 5.95 18.37
C THR A 13 -21.78 5.83 19.87
N ASP A 14 -21.10 6.66 20.66
CA ASP A 14 -21.41 6.93 22.07
C ASP A 14 -22.07 8.32 22.28
N SER A 15 -22.18 9.13 21.23
CA SER A 15 -22.79 10.47 21.28
C SER A 15 -24.32 10.41 21.16
N ASP A 16 -24.98 11.35 21.83
CA ASP A 16 -26.40 11.65 21.67
C ASP A 16 -26.67 12.69 20.57
N ASP A 17 -25.72 13.59 20.31
CA ASP A 17 -25.79 14.57 19.23
C ASP A 17 -24.86 14.17 18.07
N LEU A 18 -25.46 13.94 16.90
CA LEU A 18 -24.77 13.60 15.66
C LEU A 18 -24.81 14.72 14.62
N SER A 19 -25.34 15.89 14.95
CA SER A 19 -25.53 17.01 14.03
C SER A 19 -24.24 17.36 13.28
N LYS A 20 -23.14 17.56 14.01
CA LYS A 20 -21.81 17.87 13.43
C LYS A 20 -21.31 16.78 12.49
N LEU A 21 -21.44 15.51 12.88
CA LEU A 21 -21.05 14.38 12.04
C LEU A 21 -21.88 14.32 10.76
N LEU A 22 -23.20 14.46 10.87
CA LEU A 22 -24.10 14.40 9.71
C LEU A 22 -23.86 15.57 8.75
N SER A 23 -23.65 16.78 9.27
CA SER A 23 -23.25 17.95 8.49
C SER A 23 -21.90 17.74 7.79
N PHE A 24 -20.92 17.13 8.47
CA PHE A 24 -19.63 16.79 7.87
C PHE A 24 -19.78 15.79 6.71
N LEU A 25 -20.50 14.69 6.93
CA LEU A 25 -20.73 13.65 5.91
C LEU A 25 -21.45 14.22 4.68
N GLU A 26 -22.42 15.10 4.89
CA GLU A 26 -23.19 15.76 3.83
C GLU A 26 -22.37 16.81 3.08
N LYS A 27 -21.64 17.68 3.80
CA LYS A 27 -20.76 18.71 3.23
C LYS A 27 -19.79 18.11 2.22
N TYR A 28 -19.22 16.95 2.55
CA TYR A 28 -18.22 16.26 1.72
C TYR A 28 -18.78 15.14 0.86
N LYS A 29 -20.11 14.95 0.83
CA LYS A 29 -20.80 13.89 0.08
C LYS A 29 -20.15 12.51 0.28
N ILE A 30 -19.80 12.20 1.53
CA ILE A 30 -19.01 11.02 1.89
C ILE A 30 -19.71 9.72 1.50
N ARG A 31 -19.10 8.96 0.59
CA ARG A 31 -19.52 7.60 0.24
C ARG A 31 -18.77 6.60 1.11
N ALA A 32 -19.33 6.24 2.25
CA ALA A 32 -18.69 5.30 3.17
C ALA A 32 -18.75 3.86 2.64
N TYR A 33 -17.64 3.13 2.74
CA TYR A 33 -17.57 1.71 2.36
C TYR A 33 -18.54 0.89 3.20
N ASN A 34 -19.43 0.15 2.53
CA ASN A 34 -20.54 -0.58 3.16
C ASN A 34 -21.40 0.28 4.12
N TYR A 35 -21.45 1.60 3.90
CA TYR A 35 -22.22 2.56 4.71
C TYR A 35 -21.81 2.65 6.19
N LYS A 36 -20.66 2.07 6.59
CA LYS A 36 -20.24 1.99 7.99
C LYS A 36 -19.45 3.22 8.43
N VAL A 37 -19.93 3.88 9.48
CA VAL A 37 -19.25 5.01 10.14
C VAL A 37 -19.15 4.73 11.63
N ARG A 38 -18.01 5.03 12.25
CA ARG A 38 -17.85 5.05 13.71
C ARG A 38 -17.59 6.48 14.15
N TYR A 39 -18.28 6.92 15.20
CA TYR A 39 -18.09 8.24 15.79
C TYR A 39 -18.10 8.10 17.30
N ILE A 40 -16.91 7.95 17.89
CA ILE A 40 -16.74 7.62 19.31
C ILE A 40 -15.87 8.70 19.95
N SER A 41 -16.32 9.27 21.07
CA SER A 41 -15.59 10.32 21.78
C SER A 41 -15.17 11.47 20.83
N ASP A 42 -16.12 11.95 20.03
CA ASP A 42 -15.97 12.98 18.99
C ASP A 42 -14.96 12.68 17.88
N LYS A 43 -14.55 11.41 17.72
CA LYS A 43 -13.61 10.97 16.70
C LYS A 43 -14.26 10.08 15.66
N LEU A 44 -14.04 10.44 14.39
CA LEU A 44 -14.49 9.73 13.22
C LEU A 44 -13.56 8.56 12.90
N SER A 45 -14.14 7.40 12.59
CA SER A 45 -13.49 6.35 11.82
C SER A 45 -14.41 5.89 10.69
N THR A 46 -13.94 5.98 9.45
CA THR A 46 -14.71 5.62 8.26
C THR A 46 -13.77 5.33 7.09
N ARG A 47 -14.20 4.49 6.16
CA ARG A 47 -13.50 4.27 4.89
C ARG A 47 -14.31 4.97 3.80
N ILE A 48 -13.73 5.98 3.18
CA ILE A 48 -14.36 6.83 2.17
C ILE A 48 -13.96 6.32 0.79
N ILE A 49 -14.93 6.03 -0.06
CA ILE A 49 -14.70 5.72 -1.47
C ILE A 49 -14.52 7.05 -2.21
N LEU A 50 -13.30 7.35 -2.64
CA LEU A 50 -12.97 8.57 -3.39
C LEU A 50 -13.17 8.36 -4.90
N SER A 51 -12.73 7.20 -5.40
CA SER A 51 -13.01 6.69 -6.74
C SER A 51 -12.96 5.15 -6.69
N GLU A 52 -13.26 4.46 -7.80
CA GLU A 52 -13.47 3.00 -7.84
C GLU A 52 -12.44 2.19 -7.03
N ASN A 53 -11.15 2.42 -7.29
CA ASN A 53 -10.05 1.72 -6.63
C ASN A 53 -9.29 2.58 -5.62
N VAL A 54 -9.81 3.75 -5.24
CA VAL A 54 -9.12 4.68 -4.34
C VAL A 54 -9.96 4.96 -3.10
N ILE A 55 -9.45 4.51 -1.96
CA ILE A 55 -10.08 4.61 -0.65
C ILE A 55 -9.26 5.53 0.26
N LEU A 56 -9.93 6.39 1.02
CA LEU A 56 -9.36 7.09 2.16
C LEU A 56 -9.90 6.47 3.44
N SER A 57 -9.03 5.80 4.20
CA SER A 57 -9.34 5.28 5.54
C SER A 57 -9.01 6.35 6.56
N ILE A 58 -10.05 6.89 7.21
CA ILE A 58 -9.94 7.76 8.37
C ILE A 58 -10.14 6.91 9.61
N GLU A 59 -9.19 6.95 10.53
CA GLU A 59 -9.21 6.17 11.77
C GLU A 59 -8.97 7.07 12.98
N ASN A 60 -9.97 7.14 13.85
CA ASN A 60 -9.91 7.81 15.16
C ASN A 60 -9.44 9.28 15.10
N LEU A 61 -9.91 10.05 14.11
CA LEU A 61 -9.58 11.47 13.96
C LEU A 61 -10.73 12.38 14.37
N PRO A 62 -10.45 13.51 15.07
CA PRO A 62 -11.39 14.62 15.16
C PRO A 62 -11.87 15.09 13.78
N LEU A 63 -13.08 15.65 13.69
CA LEU A 63 -13.68 16.04 12.41
C LEU A 63 -12.85 17.10 11.66
N ASP A 64 -12.25 18.05 12.38
CA ASP A 64 -11.38 19.09 11.83
C ASP A 64 -10.06 18.54 11.29
N GLU A 65 -9.49 17.51 11.92
CA GLU A 65 -8.32 16.79 11.38
C GLU A 65 -8.69 15.91 10.18
N ALA A 66 -9.84 15.21 10.25
CA ALA A 66 -10.37 14.41 9.16
C ALA A 66 -10.65 15.27 7.91
N GLU A 67 -11.16 16.49 8.11
CA GLU A 67 -11.43 17.47 7.06
C GLU A 67 -10.20 17.78 6.21
N LYS A 68 -9.01 17.86 6.83
CA LYS A 68 -7.75 18.16 6.15
C LYS A 68 -7.30 17.06 5.18
N LEU A 69 -7.82 15.84 5.33
CA LEU A 69 -7.47 14.70 4.50
C LEU A 69 -8.40 14.53 3.30
N ILE A 70 -9.59 15.15 3.34
CA ILE A 70 -10.57 15.04 2.26
C ILE A 70 -10.10 15.87 1.07
N PRO A 71 -9.95 15.27 -0.13
CA PRO A 71 -9.54 16.01 -1.31
C PRO A 71 -10.60 17.04 -1.69
N LYS A 72 -10.15 18.23 -2.10
CA LYS A 72 -11.03 19.31 -2.58
C LYS A 72 -11.47 19.11 -4.02
N GLU A 73 -10.71 18.33 -4.76
CA GLU A 73 -10.91 18.03 -6.17
C GLU A 73 -11.28 16.55 -6.33
N GLU A 74 -11.88 16.22 -7.47
CA GLU A 74 -12.21 14.84 -7.80
C GLU A 74 -10.93 14.03 -8.03
N ILE A 75 -10.92 12.81 -7.49
CA ILE A 75 -9.77 11.92 -7.57
C ILE A 75 -9.95 10.98 -8.75
N SER A 76 -8.99 10.99 -9.68
CA SER A 76 -8.97 10.05 -10.79
C SER A 76 -8.91 8.59 -10.30
N PRO A 77 -9.51 7.64 -11.06
CA PRO A 77 -9.35 6.21 -10.79
C PRO A 77 -7.87 5.78 -10.82
N SER A 78 -7.58 4.70 -10.10
CA SER A 78 -6.28 4.02 -10.18
C SER A 78 -6.44 2.64 -10.83
N SER A 79 -5.41 2.23 -11.56
CA SER A 79 -5.26 0.86 -12.08
C SER A 79 -5.07 -0.18 -10.98
N TYR A 80 -4.70 0.28 -9.77
CA TYR A 80 -4.45 -0.55 -8.60
C TYR A 80 -5.39 -0.17 -7.48
N TYR A 81 -5.63 -1.11 -6.56
CA TYR A 81 -6.30 -0.76 -5.31
C TYR A 81 -5.35 0.10 -4.44
N LEU A 82 -5.78 1.31 -4.10
CA LEU A 82 -5.06 2.25 -3.25
C LEU A 82 -5.91 2.59 -2.02
N GLU A 83 -5.35 2.36 -0.83
CA GLU A 83 -5.97 2.81 0.42
C GLU A 83 -5.03 3.71 1.20
N PHE A 84 -5.43 4.96 1.38
CA PHE A 84 -4.68 5.97 2.12
C PHE A 84 -5.16 5.98 3.59
N HIS A 85 -4.27 5.67 4.54
CA HIS A 85 -4.58 5.55 5.96
C HIS A 85 -4.18 6.81 6.71
N ASN A 86 -5.15 7.62 7.11
CA ASN A 86 -4.95 8.91 7.79
C ASN A 86 -3.93 9.84 7.09
N VAL A 87 -3.89 9.79 5.75
CA VAL A 87 -3.04 10.64 4.92
C VAL A 87 -3.80 11.12 3.69
N PRO A 88 -3.48 12.30 3.13
CA PRO A 88 -4.14 12.78 1.93
C PRO A 88 -3.88 11.84 0.72
N PRO A 89 -4.90 11.60 -0.13
CA PRO A 89 -4.74 10.84 -1.36
C PRO A 89 -3.83 11.60 -2.32
N SER A 90 -2.59 11.14 -2.47
CA SER A 90 -1.54 11.80 -3.26
C SER A 90 -0.79 10.79 -4.12
N ASN A 91 -0.02 11.27 -5.10
CA ASN A 91 0.85 10.44 -5.96
C ASN A 91 0.12 9.33 -6.74
N ILE A 92 -1.18 9.50 -7.04
CA ILE A 92 -1.96 8.50 -7.78
C ILE A 92 -1.40 8.27 -9.19
N SER A 93 -0.95 9.34 -9.86
CA SER A 93 -0.27 9.26 -11.16
C SER A 93 1.01 8.43 -11.10
N PHE A 94 1.77 8.51 -10.01
CA PHE A 94 2.94 7.68 -9.78
C PHE A 94 2.52 6.20 -9.67
N PHE A 95 1.50 5.87 -8.86
CA PHE A 95 1.03 4.49 -8.77
C PHE A 95 0.56 3.96 -10.12
N ASN A 96 -0.18 4.76 -10.89
CA ASN A 96 -0.63 4.39 -12.25
C ASN A 96 0.51 4.23 -13.26
N SER A 97 1.71 4.75 -12.99
CA SER A 97 2.90 4.57 -13.83
C SER A 97 3.67 3.27 -13.56
N LEU A 98 3.34 2.56 -12.48
CA LEU A 98 3.95 1.27 -12.15
C LEU A 98 3.50 0.18 -13.15
N SER A 99 4.35 -0.82 -13.33
CA SER A 99 4.17 -1.87 -14.35
C SER A 99 3.81 -3.24 -13.76
N PHE A 100 3.14 -3.26 -12.60
CA PHE A 100 2.65 -4.51 -12.01
C PHE A 100 1.40 -5.02 -12.73
N THR A 101 1.23 -6.33 -12.84
CA THR A 101 0.01 -6.91 -13.41
C THR A 101 -1.17 -6.79 -12.44
N GLU A 102 -0.93 -7.07 -11.15
CA GLU A 102 -1.92 -6.95 -10.08
C GLU A 102 -1.21 -6.44 -8.82
N ALA A 103 -1.72 -5.37 -8.23
CA ALA A 103 -1.20 -4.83 -6.98
C ALA A 103 -2.25 -4.11 -6.14
N GLU A 104 -2.02 -4.13 -4.83
CA GLU A 104 -2.77 -3.46 -3.78
C GLU A 104 -1.78 -2.69 -2.90
N PHE A 105 -2.05 -1.41 -2.65
CA PHE A 105 -1.19 -0.52 -1.88
C PHE A 105 -1.96 0.12 -0.72
N HIS A 106 -1.42 -0.03 0.49
CA HIS A 106 -1.89 0.71 1.67
C HIS A 106 -0.84 1.75 2.03
N VAL A 107 -1.19 3.02 1.88
CA VAL A 107 -0.30 4.17 2.07
C VAL A 107 -0.51 4.72 3.48
N PHE A 108 0.55 4.69 4.29
CA PHE A 108 0.61 5.30 5.61
C PHE A 108 1.57 6.48 5.58
N SER A 109 1.54 7.32 6.61
CA SER A 109 2.47 8.46 6.74
C SER A 109 3.95 8.06 6.74
N SER A 110 4.29 6.83 7.14
CA SER A 110 5.66 6.37 7.33
C SER A 110 6.14 5.33 6.32
N ASN A 111 5.21 4.68 5.62
CA ASN A 111 5.52 3.58 4.71
C ASN A 111 4.32 3.25 3.82
N ILE A 112 4.58 2.46 2.79
CA ILE A 112 3.59 1.87 1.91
C ILE A 112 3.68 0.35 2.10
N LEU A 113 2.57 -0.28 2.43
CA LEU A 113 2.44 -1.74 2.35
C LEU A 113 2.00 -2.07 0.94
N CYS A 114 2.68 -3.02 0.32
CA CYS A 114 2.34 -3.48 -1.02
C CYS A 114 2.01 -4.97 -0.98
N LYS A 115 0.97 -5.35 -1.72
CA LYS A 115 0.66 -6.73 -2.05
C LYS A 115 0.64 -6.84 -3.57
N ILE A 116 1.59 -7.59 -4.13
CA ILE A 116 1.85 -7.63 -5.57
C ILE A 116 1.92 -9.10 -5.98
N GLU A 117 1.00 -9.58 -6.80
CA GLU A 117 0.95 -10.99 -7.26
C GLU A 117 1.25 -12.02 -6.14
N GLY A 118 0.66 -11.83 -4.94
CA GLY A 118 0.85 -12.69 -3.77
C GLY A 118 2.06 -12.38 -2.88
N PHE A 119 3.04 -11.60 -3.36
CA PHE A 119 4.14 -11.10 -2.54
C PHE A 119 3.66 -9.98 -1.63
N ARG A 120 4.26 -9.87 -0.44
CA ARG A 120 4.01 -8.75 0.49
C ARG A 120 5.30 -8.01 0.77
N CYS A 121 5.31 -6.69 0.63
CA CYS A 121 6.48 -5.88 1.00
C CYS A 121 6.05 -4.59 1.70
N LYS A 122 7.04 -3.91 2.29
CA LYS A 122 6.90 -2.55 2.82
C LYS A 122 7.99 -1.69 2.21
N VAL A 123 7.68 -0.46 1.82
CA VAL A 123 8.67 0.50 1.33
C VAL A 123 8.44 1.83 2.03
N LYS A 124 9.52 2.58 2.28
CA LYS A 124 9.42 3.95 2.78
C LYS A 124 9.40 4.98 1.67
N GLU A 125 10.02 4.64 0.54
CA GLU A 125 10.32 5.58 -0.54
C GLU A 125 9.71 5.07 -1.84
N LEU A 126 9.09 5.97 -2.60
CA LEU A 126 8.46 5.67 -3.88
C LEU A 126 9.49 5.14 -4.91
N GLU A 127 10.73 5.63 -4.86
CA GLU A 127 11.82 5.17 -5.72
C GLU A 127 12.04 3.64 -5.62
N VAL A 128 12.01 3.08 -4.40
CA VAL A 128 12.16 1.62 -4.21
C VAL A 128 11.00 0.87 -4.88
N LEU A 129 9.78 1.42 -4.80
CA LEU A 129 8.61 0.83 -5.45
C LEU A 129 8.69 0.91 -6.98
N GLN A 130 9.23 2.01 -7.52
CA GLN A 130 9.45 2.18 -8.95
C GLN A 130 10.50 1.21 -9.48
N ILE A 131 11.62 1.02 -8.76
CA ILE A 131 12.63 0.02 -9.13
C ILE A 131 12.01 -1.37 -9.06
N LEU A 132 11.27 -1.67 -7.98
CA LEU A 132 10.58 -2.94 -7.81
C LEU A 132 9.67 -3.23 -9.00
N SER A 133 8.87 -2.27 -9.47
CA SER A 133 7.95 -2.49 -10.60
C SER A 133 8.67 -2.89 -11.88
N GLN A 134 9.86 -2.35 -12.11
CA GLN A 134 10.66 -2.66 -13.29
C GLN A 134 11.38 -4.02 -13.19
N ILE A 135 11.77 -4.47 -11.99
CA ILE A 135 12.47 -5.76 -11.80
C ILE A 135 11.51 -6.91 -11.50
N PHE A 136 10.26 -6.62 -11.11
CA PHE A 136 9.31 -7.61 -10.63
C PHE A 136 9.06 -8.78 -11.59
N PRO A 137 8.98 -8.59 -12.92
CA PRO A 137 8.85 -9.71 -13.86
C PRO A 137 10.00 -10.72 -13.76
N ALA A 138 11.22 -10.28 -13.45
CA ALA A 138 12.35 -11.17 -13.19
C ALA A 138 12.23 -11.83 -11.81
N VAL A 139 11.96 -11.04 -10.77
CA VAL A 139 11.83 -11.52 -9.38
C VAL A 139 10.81 -12.65 -9.26
N LYS A 140 9.63 -12.52 -9.89
CA LYS A 140 8.57 -13.54 -9.82
C LYS A 140 8.92 -14.86 -10.51
N ARG A 141 9.93 -14.87 -11.39
CA ARG A 141 10.48 -16.09 -12.01
C ARG A 141 11.54 -16.76 -11.12
N MET A 142 12.18 -15.99 -10.24
CA MET A 142 13.28 -16.46 -9.39
C MET A 142 12.78 -17.09 -8.08
N VAL A 143 11.68 -16.59 -7.53
CA VAL A 143 11.19 -16.98 -6.19
C VAL A 143 9.68 -17.10 -6.16
N LYS A 144 9.18 -18.02 -5.33
CA LYS A 144 7.74 -18.12 -5.03
C LYS A 144 7.28 -16.92 -4.17
N PRO A 145 5.99 -16.55 -4.21
CA PRO A 145 5.44 -15.49 -3.37
C PRO A 145 5.76 -15.67 -1.87
N PHE A 146 6.26 -14.62 -1.24
CA PHE A 146 6.60 -14.59 0.18
C PHE A 146 6.50 -13.16 0.75
N ASN A 147 6.69 -13.02 2.06
CA ASN A 147 6.75 -11.72 2.71
C ASN A 147 8.19 -11.17 2.66
N MET A 148 8.43 -10.23 1.74
CA MET A 148 9.70 -9.51 1.56
C MET A 148 9.99 -8.50 2.69
N ASN A 149 8.99 -8.17 3.52
CA ASN A 149 9.10 -7.17 4.58
C ASN A 149 9.61 -5.80 4.03
N PHE A 150 10.27 -4.98 4.84
CA PHE A 150 10.83 -3.69 4.42
C PHE A 150 11.92 -3.81 3.38
N LEU A 151 11.70 -3.31 2.17
CA LEU A 151 12.71 -3.15 1.12
C LEU A 151 13.33 -1.76 1.22
N VAL A 152 14.66 -1.68 1.12
CA VAL A 152 15.42 -0.44 1.34
C VAL A 152 16.48 -0.15 0.28
N SER A 153 16.84 -1.14 -0.54
CA SER A 153 17.81 -0.95 -1.62
C SER A 153 17.28 -0.03 -2.73
N LYS A 154 18.09 0.95 -3.14
CA LYS A 154 17.75 2.01 -4.12
C LYS A 154 18.39 1.82 -5.49
N ASP A 155 18.87 0.63 -5.78
CA ASP A 155 19.37 0.25 -7.10
C ASP A 155 18.87 -1.14 -7.44
N ARG A 156 18.85 -1.44 -8.75
CA ARG A 156 18.25 -2.67 -9.29
C ARG A 156 18.93 -3.93 -8.75
N GLU A 157 20.26 -3.96 -8.75
CA GLU A 157 21.01 -5.16 -8.39
C GLU A 157 20.92 -5.46 -6.90
N SER A 158 21.12 -4.44 -6.06
CA SER A 158 20.99 -4.57 -4.61
C SER A 158 19.58 -4.98 -4.22
N LEU A 159 18.54 -4.47 -4.90
CA LEU A 159 17.15 -4.82 -4.59
C LEU A 159 16.83 -6.27 -4.97
N VAL A 160 17.32 -6.76 -6.13
CA VAL A 160 17.21 -8.18 -6.50
C VAL A 160 17.91 -9.05 -5.45
N CYS A 161 19.13 -8.70 -5.07
CA CYS A 161 19.88 -9.41 -4.04
C CYS A 161 19.16 -9.37 -2.68
N GLU A 162 18.63 -8.22 -2.26
CA GLU A 162 17.86 -8.07 -1.03
C GLU A 162 16.67 -9.03 -1.01
N ILE A 163 15.91 -9.11 -2.10
CA ILE A 163 14.74 -9.99 -2.22
C ILE A 163 15.15 -11.47 -2.18
N LEU A 164 16.17 -11.87 -2.93
CA LEU A 164 16.64 -13.27 -2.97
C LEU A 164 17.22 -13.73 -1.63
N LEU A 165 17.99 -12.87 -0.96
CA LEU A 165 18.51 -13.18 0.38
C LEU A 165 17.36 -13.36 1.37
N LYS A 166 16.34 -12.52 1.31
CA LYS A 166 15.17 -12.63 2.19
C LYS A 166 14.32 -13.86 1.90
N SER A 167 14.26 -14.34 0.66
CA SER A 167 13.52 -15.56 0.31
C SER A 167 14.12 -16.81 0.97
N ILE A 168 15.44 -16.79 1.24
CA ILE A 168 16.16 -17.83 1.99
C ILE A 168 16.37 -17.49 3.49
N GLY A 169 15.71 -16.45 3.99
CA GLY A 169 15.73 -16.07 5.41
C GLY A 169 16.89 -15.15 5.85
N VAL A 170 17.76 -14.70 4.94
CA VAL A 170 18.84 -13.75 5.24
C VAL A 170 18.28 -12.32 5.21
N ARG A 171 18.25 -11.65 6.37
CA ARG A 171 17.66 -10.30 6.53
C ARG A 171 18.64 -9.20 6.88
N ASN A 172 19.91 -9.53 7.11
CA ASN A 172 20.93 -8.53 7.42
C ASN A 172 21.28 -7.75 6.15
N PRO A 173 21.02 -6.43 6.07
CA PRO A 173 21.32 -5.64 4.87
C PRO A 173 22.80 -5.67 4.46
N ASN A 174 23.70 -5.86 5.42
CA ASN A 174 25.14 -5.96 5.15
C ASN A 174 25.52 -7.21 4.35
N GLU A 175 24.62 -8.20 4.21
CA GLU A 175 24.85 -9.40 3.41
C GLU A 175 24.65 -9.16 1.91
N ILE A 176 24.01 -8.05 1.51
CA ILE A 176 23.80 -7.71 0.09
C ILE A 176 25.14 -7.62 -0.66
N LYS A 177 26.20 -7.09 -0.03
CA LYS A 177 27.55 -7.00 -0.61
C LYS A 177 28.19 -8.36 -0.94
N ASN A 178 27.69 -9.44 -0.34
CA ASN A 178 28.14 -10.80 -0.59
C ASN A 178 27.31 -11.51 -1.67
N CYS A 179 26.27 -10.84 -2.18
CA CYS A 179 25.49 -11.27 -3.33
C CYS A 179 26.08 -10.67 -4.61
N LYS A 180 26.19 -11.48 -5.67
CA LYS A 180 26.71 -11.07 -6.97
C LYS A 180 25.77 -11.53 -8.06
N ILE A 181 25.45 -10.62 -8.96
CA ILE A 181 24.71 -10.89 -10.20
C ILE A 181 25.74 -10.95 -11.34
N THR A 182 25.74 -12.01 -12.12
CA THR A 182 26.64 -12.19 -13.26
C THR A 182 25.88 -12.84 -14.39
N GLY A 183 25.52 -12.04 -15.40
CA GLY A 183 24.62 -12.49 -16.47
C GLY A 183 23.27 -12.91 -15.93
N ASN A 184 22.91 -14.17 -16.16
CA ASN A 184 21.67 -14.83 -15.72
C ASN A 184 21.79 -15.54 -14.36
N LYS A 185 22.91 -15.39 -13.66
CA LYS A 185 23.22 -16.10 -12.43
C LYS A 185 23.31 -15.15 -11.25
N VAL A 186 22.70 -15.52 -10.13
CA VAL A 186 22.84 -14.83 -8.85
C VAL A 186 23.50 -15.77 -7.86
N THR A 187 24.57 -15.31 -7.22
CA THR A 187 25.32 -16.07 -6.21
C THR A 187 25.41 -15.31 -4.90
N TYR A 188 25.48 -16.04 -3.79
CA TYR A 188 25.70 -15.50 -2.45
C TYR A 188 26.71 -16.39 -1.73
N LYS A 189 27.84 -15.79 -1.30
CA LYS A 189 28.95 -16.52 -0.65
C LYS A 189 29.36 -17.79 -1.41
N GLY A 190 29.43 -17.70 -2.74
CA GLY A 190 29.80 -18.82 -3.63
C GLY A 190 28.68 -19.84 -3.89
N THR A 191 27.54 -19.73 -3.23
CA THR A 191 26.36 -20.58 -3.49
C THR A 191 25.47 -19.93 -4.55
N VAL A 192 24.98 -20.71 -5.51
CA VAL A 192 24.02 -20.24 -6.51
C VAL A 192 22.65 -20.07 -5.86
N LEU A 193 22.11 -18.85 -5.87
CA LEU A 193 20.75 -18.57 -5.44
C LEU A 193 19.74 -18.73 -6.58
N PHE A 194 20.17 -18.40 -7.80
CA PHE A 194 19.35 -18.50 -9.00
C PHE A 194 20.24 -18.58 -10.24
N GLU A 195 19.82 -19.34 -11.24
CA GLU A 195 20.44 -19.41 -12.56
C GLU A 195 19.35 -19.71 -13.60
N GLU A 196 19.13 -18.78 -14.54
CA GLU A 196 18.15 -18.97 -15.60
C GLU A 196 18.76 -19.83 -16.70
N TYR A 197 18.33 -21.09 -16.83
CA TYR A 197 18.78 -21.94 -17.93
C TYR A 197 18.18 -21.44 -19.24
N SER A 198 19.00 -20.82 -20.09
CA SER A 198 18.67 -20.58 -21.49
C SER A 198 18.77 -21.90 -22.25
N GLY A 199 17.77 -22.76 -22.06
CA GLY A 199 17.55 -23.91 -22.92
C GLY A 199 17.14 -23.42 -24.29
N VAL A 200 18.00 -23.62 -25.29
CA VAL A 200 17.59 -23.65 -26.69
C VAL A 200 16.56 -24.79 -26.82
N GLN A 201 15.30 -24.44 -27.07
CA GLN A 201 14.33 -25.34 -27.68
C GLN A 201 14.22 -24.97 -29.16
#